data_AF-A0A3C1NL69-F1
#
_entry.id   AF-A0A3C1NL69-F1
#
_cell.length_a   1.000
_cell.length_b   1.000
_cell.length_c   1.000
_cell.angle_alpha   90.00
_cell.angle_beta   90.00
_cell.angle_gamma   90.00
#
_symmetry.space_group_name_H-M   'P 1'
#
loop_
_entity.id
_entity.type
_entity.pdbx_description
1 polymer ?
#
loop_
_entity_poly.entity_id
_entity_poly.type
_entity_poly.pdbx_seq_one_letter_code
_entity_poly.pdbx_strand_id
1 'polypeptide(L)' 'MQKASKIILGIDPGTLLMGYGLIAVHGSELKLLHMDVLKLSSKLDNYQRLEKIHHR' A
#
# COMPACT_ATOMS: atom_id res chain seq x y z
N MET A 1 0.40 -29.02 17.03
CA MET A 1 0.72 -27.59 17.22
C MET A 1 0.01 -26.81 16.12
N GLN A 2 -0.89 -25.88 16.44
CA GLN A 2 -1.49 -25.02 15.41
C GLN A 2 -0.37 -24.18 14.80
N LYS A 3 -0.12 -24.35 13.50
CA LYS A 3 0.88 -23.55 12.77
C LYS A 3 0.45 -22.10 12.87
N ALA A 4 1.31 -21.22 13.39
CA ALA A 4 1.05 -19.79 13.46
C ALA A 4 0.62 -19.28 12.08
N SER A 5 -0.50 -18.57 12.03
CA SER A 5 -1.01 -17.95 10.81
C SER A 5 0.04 -16.97 10.29
N LYS A 6 0.31 -17.03 8.98
CA LYS A 6 1.27 -16.14 8.32
C LYS A 6 0.50 -15.07 7.56
N ILE A 7 0.87 -13.81 7.78
CA ILE A 7 0.40 -12.69 6.95
C ILE A 7 1.51 -12.37 5.95
N ILE A 8 1.16 -12.28 4.67
CA ILE A 8 2.08 -11.99 3.58
C ILE A 8 1.59 -10.73 2.87
N LEU A 9 2.49 -9.78 2.68
CA LEU A 9 2.28 -8.58 1.87
C LEU A 9 3.01 -8.75 0.54
N GLY A 10 2.25 -8.77 -0.56
CA GLY A 10 2.79 -8.64 -1.92
C GLY A 10 2.75 -7.19 -2.36
N ILE A 11 3.82 -6.71 -3.00
CA ILE A 11 3.94 -5.36 -3.54
C ILE A 11 4.28 -5.47 -5.02
N ASP A 12 3.53 -4.77 -5.87
CA ASP A 12 3.80 -4.59 -7.29
C ASP A 12 4.10 -3.10 -7.57
N PRO A 13 5.40 -2.71 -7.61
CA PRO A 13 5.79 -1.32 -7.69
C PRO A 13 5.58 -0.72 -9.09
N GLY A 14 5.08 0.51 -9.14
CA GLY A 14 5.04 1.35 -10.34
C GLY A 14 5.31 2.81 -10.00
N THR A 15 5.61 3.62 -11.02
CA THR A 15 6.07 5.02 -10.82
C THR A 15 4.96 6.00 -10.43
N LEU A 16 3.72 5.70 -10.79
CA LEU A 16 2.53 6.52 -10.48
C LEU A 16 1.48 5.75 -9.66
N LEU A 17 1.46 4.43 -9.81
CA LEU A 17 0.54 3.51 -9.14
C LEU A 17 1.37 2.35 -8.61
N MET A 18 1.20 1.98 -7.35
CA MET A 18 1.80 0.79 -6.75
C MET A 18 0.70 -0.12 -6.22
N GLY A 19 0.57 -1.30 -6.78
CA GLY A 19 -0.36 -2.31 -6.30
C GLY A 19 0.17 -2.98 -5.04
N TYR A 20 -0.72 -3.36 -4.13
CA TYR A 20 -0.36 -4.23 -3.03
C TYR A 20 -1.51 -5.15 -2.64
N GLY A 21 -1.17 -6.30 -2.07
CA GLY A 21 -2.13 -7.28 -1.56
C GLY A 21 -1.66 -7.90 -0.25
N LEU A 22 -2.57 -7.99 0.72
CA LEU A 22 -2.38 -8.75 1.94
C LEU A 22 -3.15 -10.08 1.85
N ILE A 23 -2.45 -11.17 2.10
CA ILE A 23 -3.03 -12.51 2.23
C ILE A 23 -2.69 -13.11 3.60
N ALA A 24 -3.60 -13.90 4.14
CA ALA A 24 -3.37 -14.72 5.31
C ALA A 24 -3.31 -16.20 4.90
N VAL A 25 -2.30 -16.90 5.41
CA VAL A 25 -2.11 -18.34 5.22
C VAL A 25 -2.38 -19.06 6.53
N HIS A 26 -3.36 -19.96 6.51
CA HIS A 26 -3.72 -20.84 7.61
C HIS A 26 -3.56 -22.29 7.15
N GLY A 27 -2.39 -22.87 7.42
CA GLY A 27 -2.06 -24.21 6.90
C GLY A 27 -1.98 -24.22 5.37
N SER A 28 -2.94 -24.88 4.72
CA SER A 28 -3.09 -24.95 3.26
C SER A 28 -4.10 -23.95 2.69
N GLU A 29 -4.83 -23.24 3.55
CA GLU A 29 -5.83 -22.27 3.12
C GLU A 29 -5.23 -20.87 2.96
N LEU A 30 -5.60 -20.21 1.86
CA LEU A 30 -5.21 -18.85 1.52
C LEU A 30 -6.45 -17.96 1.52
N LYS A 31 -6.39 -16.84 2.25
CA LYS A 31 -7.45 -15.84 2.28
C LYS A 31 -6.89 -14.48 1.91
N LEU A 32 -7.49 -13.81 0.93
CA LEU A 32 -7.22 -12.41 0.64
C LEU A 32 -7.83 -11.55 1.75
N LEU A 33 -7.00 -10.76 2.42
CA LEU A 33 -7.45 -9.83 3.46
C LEU A 33 -7.76 -8.46 2.86
N HIS A 34 -6.88 -7.98 1.99
CA HIS A 34 -7.00 -6.66 1.38
C HIS A 34 -6.18 -6.60 0.09
N MET A 35 -6.65 -5.83 -0.89
CA MET A 35 -5.90 -5.54 -2.11
C MET A 35 -6.32 -4.16 -2.59
N ASP A 36 -5.35 -3.31 -2.87
CA ASP A 36 -5.60 -1.95 -3.35
C ASP A 36 -4.39 -1.42 -4.13
N VAL A 37 -4.54 -0.22 -4.68
CA VAL A 37 -3.52 0.50 -5.44
C VAL A 37 -3.23 1.83 -4.76
N LEU A 38 -1.98 2.02 -4.35
CA LEU A 38 -1.46 3.30 -3.90
C LEU A 38 -1.21 4.20 -5.10
N LYS A 39 -1.90 5.34 -5.16
CA LYS A 39 -1.60 6.40 -6.12
C LYS A 39 -0.43 7.23 -5.61
N LEU A 40 0.75 6.98 -6.17
CA LEU A 40 1.94 7.78 -5.93
C LEU A 40 1.81 9.04 -6.78
N SER A 41 1.24 10.10 -6.21
CA SER A 41 1.05 11.35 -6.92
C SER A 41 2.40 11.85 -7.46
N SER A 42 2.52 12.03 -8.77
CA SER A 42 3.58 12.87 -9.36
C SER A 42 3.48 14.34 -8.91
N LYS A 43 2.36 14.69 -8.29
CA LYS A 43 2.02 16.03 -7.77
C LYS A 43 1.90 16.02 -6.25
N LEU A 44 3.01 16.24 -5.55
CA LEU A 44 2.98 17.36 -4.61
C LEU A 44 3.17 18.59 -5.49
N ASP A 45 2.06 19.17 -5.96
CA ASP A 45 2.06 20.33 -6.83
C ASP A 45 2.84 21.45 -6.13
N ASN A 46 3.86 22.02 -6.78
CA ASN A 46 4.72 23.05 -6.15
C ASN A 46 3.90 24.19 -5.51
N TYR A 47 2.70 24.45 -6.04
CA TYR A 47 1.72 25.40 -5.51
C TYR A 47 1.24 25.08 -4.09
N GLN A 48 1.04 23.81 -3.73
CA GLN A 48 0.66 23.42 -2.36
C GLN A 48 1.79 23.65 -1.35
N ARG A 49 3.06 23.63 -1.81
CA ARG A 49 4.21 24.01 -0.98
C ARG A 49 4.28 25.52 -0.76
N LEU A 50 4.01 26.32 -1.79
CA LEU A 50 3.98 27.79 -1.69
C LEU A 50 2.84 28.29 -0.80
N GLU A 51 1.64 27.70 -0.91
CA GLU A 51 0.49 28.06 -0.06
C GLU A 51 0.80 27.86 1.44
N LYS A 52 1.50 26.77 1.79
CA LYS A 52 1.94 26.49 3.17
C LYS A 52 3.04 27.43 3.68
N ILE A 53 3.85 28.01 2.79
CA ILE A 53 4.88 29.00 3.16
C ILE A 53 4.24 30.38 3.35
N HIS A 54 3.27 30.76 2.52
CA HIS A 54 2.61 32.06 2.59
C HIS A 54 1.72 32.24 3.85
N HIS A 55 1.17 31.16 4.40
CA HIS A 55 0.31 31.20 5.59
C HIS A 55 1.06 30.99 6.94
N ARG A 56 2.39 31.15 6.95
CA ARG A 56 3.22 31.16 8.16
C ARG A 56 3.90 32.52 8.32
#